data_AF-A0A953CAZ2-F1
#
_entry.id   AF-A0A953CAZ2-F1
#
_cell.length_a   1.000
_cell.length_b   1.000
_cell.length_c   1.000
_cell.angle_alpha   90.00
_cell.angle_beta   90.00
_cell.angle_gamma   90.00
#
_symmetry.space_group_name_H-M   'P 1'
#
loop_
_entity.id
_entity.type
_entity.pdbx_description
1 polymer ?
#
loop_
_entity_poly.entity_id
_entity_poly.type
_entity_poly.pdbx_seq_one_letter_code
_entity_poly.pdbx_strand_id
1 'polypeptide(L)'
;MITPFYIVLGIGAVMIAAILIVLIVAATKPDKFRVERSVAIAAPAEKIFPYLDDLKQQRLWSPWDQKDPDMKRTYSGAERGVGAVYAWDGDRNIGAGSQEITAVTPHSKVEARIDFVRPFEAHNRIEWLL
;
A
#
# COMPACT_ATOMS: atom_id res chain seq x y z
N MET A 1 -30.01 -4.97 -46.76
CA MET A 1 -29.74 -4.13 -45.57
C MET A 1 -29.47 -4.97 -44.29
N ILE A 2 -29.20 -6.28 -44.40
CA ILE A 2 -29.16 -7.22 -43.27
C ILE A 2 -27.73 -7.49 -42.75
N THR A 3 -26.72 -7.34 -43.61
CA THR A 3 -25.30 -7.61 -43.31
C THR A 3 -24.66 -6.76 -42.19
N PRO A 4 -24.94 -5.45 -42.04
CA PRO A 4 -24.27 -4.64 -41.01
C PRO A 4 -24.74 -5.00 -39.59
N PHE A 5 -25.99 -5.44 -39.43
CA PHE A 5 -26.55 -5.85 -38.13
C PHE A 5 -25.85 -7.08 -37.56
N TYR A 6 -25.60 -8.11 -38.39
CA TYR A 6 -24.90 -9.32 -37.97
C TYR A 6 -23.42 -9.10 -37.64
N ILE A 7 -22.76 -8.15 -38.31
CA ILE A 7 -21.37 -7.78 -38.00
C ILE A 7 -21.27 -7.14 -36.61
N VAL A 8 -22.17 -6.21 -36.29
CA VAL A 8 -22.21 -5.56 -34.97
C VAL A 8 -22.53 -6.58 -33.87
N LEU A 9 -23.47 -7.50 -34.12
CA LEU A 9 -23.79 -8.59 -33.20
C LEU A 9 -22.58 -9.51 -32.95
N GLY A 10 -21.85 -9.87 -34.01
CA GLY A 10 -20.66 -10.70 -33.93
C GLY A 10 -19.53 -10.04 -33.13
N ILE A 11 -19.26 -8.75 -33.37
CA ILE A 11 -18.28 -7.98 -32.59
C ILE A 11 -18.68 -7.92 -31.11
N GLY A 12 -19.97 -7.65 -30.83
CA GLY A 12 -20.49 -7.64 -29.47
C GLY A 12 -20.30 -8.98 -28.75
N ALA A 13 -20.60 -10.09 -29.42
CA ALA A 13 -20.42 -11.43 -28.85
C ALA A 13 -18.95 -11.74 -28.55
N VAL A 14 -18.03 -11.38 -29.45
CA VAL A 14 -16.58 -11.56 -29.24
C VAL A 14 -16.08 -10.71 -28.07
N MET A 15 -16.53 -9.46 -27.96
CA MET A 15 -16.17 -8.58 -26.83
C MET A 15 -16.68 -9.15 -25.49
N ILE A 16 -17.92 -9.64 -25.44
CA ILE A 16 -18.47 -10.27 -24.24
C ILE A 16 -17.69 -11.53 -23.88
N ALA A 17 -17.38 -12.38 -24.85
CA ALA A 17 -16.58 -13.59 -24.62
C ALA A 17 -15.18 -13.24 -24.08
N ALA A 18 -14.53 -12.23 -24.65
CA ALA A 18 -13.23 -11.76 -24.17
C ALA A 18 -13.30 -11.24 -22.72
N ILE A 19 -14.32 -10.42 -22.39
CA ILE A 19 -14.54 -9.94 -21.02
C ILE A 19 -14.78 -11.11 -20.06
N LEU A 20 -15.64 -12.06 -20.43
CA LEU A 20 -15.93 -13.24 -19.61
C LEU A 20 -14.66 -14.09 -19.36
N ILE A 21 -13.84 -14.30 -20.38
CA ILE A 21 -12.57 -15.03 -20.24
C ILE A 21 -11.65 -14.29 -19.26
N VAL A 22 -11.50 -12.97 -19.39
CA VAL A 22 -10.68 -12.17 -18.47
C VAL A 22 -11.20 -12.26 -17.03
N LEU A 23 -12.51 -12.18 -16.83
CA LEU A 23 -13.13 -12.28 -15.50
C LEU A 23 -12.95 -13.67 -14.88
N ILE A 24 -13.13 -14.74 -15.66
CA ILE A 24 -12.89 -16.11 -15.21
C ILE A 24 -11.44 -16.28 -14.79
N VAL A 25 -10.49 -15.83 -15.62
CA VAL A 25 -9.06 -15.90 -15.29
C VAL A 25 -8.75 -15.11 -14.02
N ALA A 26 -9.28 -13.90 -13.87
CA ALA A 26 -9.06 -13.07 -12.68
C ALA A 26 -9.63 -13.73 -11.40
N ALA A 27 -10.81 -14.34 -11.48
CA ALA A 27 -11.44 -15.03 -10.36
C ALA A 27 -10.63 -16.25 -9.85
N THR A 28 -9.71 -16.79 -10.66
CA THR A 28 -8.81 -17.88 -10.23
C THR A 28 -7.51 -17.41 -9.58
N LYS A 29 -7.24 -16.10 -9.52
CA LYS A 29 -6.00 -15.57 -8.96
C LYS A 29 -6.11 -15.37 -7.44
N PRO A 30 -4.99 -15.47 -6.70
CA PRO A 30 -4.97 -15.12 -5.28
C PRO A 30 -5.38 -13.67 -5.06
N ASP A 31 -6.14 -13.43 -4.00
CA ASP A 31 -6.54 -12.10 -3.50
C ASP A 31 -5.44 -11.42 -2.67
N LYS A 32 -4.33 -12.13 -2.41
CA LYS A 32 -3.19 -11.66 -1.61
C LYS A 32 -1.92 -11.65 -2.44
N PHE A 33 -1.10 -10.63 -2.19
CA PHE A 33 0.21 -10.48 -2.81
C PHE A 33 1.25 -10.10 -1.74
N ARG A 34 2.53 -10.32 -2.07
CA ARG A 34 3.68 -9.88 -1.26
C ARG A 34 4.68 -9.17 -2.16
N VAL A 35 5.17 -8.02 -1.71
CA VAL A 35 6.26 -7.28 -2.35
C VAL A 35 7.41 -7.22 -1.37
N GLU A 36 8.61 -7.51 -1.85
CA GLU A 36 9.84 -7.48 -1.05
C GLU A 36 10.92 -6.70 -1.79
N ARG A 37 11.70 -5.90 -1.05
CA ARG A 37 12.86 -5.16 -1.55
C ARG A 37 13.95 -5.18 -0.49
N SER A 38 15.20 -5.22 -0.94
CA SER A 38 16.38 -5.19 -0.07
C SER A 38 17.40 -4.19 -0.60
N VAL A 39 18.15 -3.56 0.30
CA VAL A 39 19.26 -2.66 -0.02
C VAL A 39 20.34 -2.82 1.04
N ALA A 40 21.60 -2.75 0.63
CA ALA A 40 22.73 -2.73 1.56
C ALA A 40 22.99 -1.30 2.03
N ILE A 41 23.04 -1.08 3.35
CA ILE A 41 23.33 0.21 3.96
C ILE A 41 24.61 0.05 4.79
N ALA A 42 25.61 0.90 4.56
CA ALA A 42 26.87 0.90 5.29
C ALA A 42 26.71 1.56 6.69
N ALA A 43 25.80 1.02 7.50
CA ALA A 43 25.55 1.48 8.86
C ALA A 43 25.12 0.29 9.75
N PRO A 44 25.46 0.30 11.04
CA PRO A 44 24.98 -0.69 11.99
C PRO A 44 23.46 -0.56 12.19
N ALA A 45 22.78 -1.67 12.46
CA ALA A 45 21.32 -1.74 12.59
C ALA A 45 20.77 -0.78 13.66
N GLU A 46 21.53 -0.56 14.74
CA GLU A 46 21.22 0.36 15.83
C GLU A 46 21.07 1.82 15.36
N LYS A 47 21.75 2.20 14.27
CA LYS A 47 21.62 3.54 13.69
C LYS A 47 20.44 3.66 12.72
N ILE A 48 20.01 2.55 12.13
CA ILE A 48 18.89 2.52 11.16
C ILE A 48 17.56 2.36 11.90
N PHE A 49 17.53 1.55 12.95
CA PHE A 49 16.34 1.20 13.70
C PHE A 49 15.47 2.38 14.16
N PRO A 50 16.02 3.51 14.66
CA PRO A 50 15.22 4.69 15.00
C PRO A 50 14.42 5.30 13.85
N TYR A 51 14.83 5.05 12.60
CA TYR A 51 14.11 5.49 11.40
C TYR A 51 12.96 4.55 11.02
N LEU A 52 12.80 3.44 11.73
CA LEU A 52 11.74 2.45 11.51
C LEU A 52 10.73 2.40 12.65
N ASP A 53 11.17 2.51 13.91
CA ASP A 53 10.27 2.43 15.08
C ASP A 53 9.64 3.78 15.48
N ASP A 54 10.14 4.89 14.94
CA ASP A 54 9.57 6.24 15.13
C ASP A 54 8.93 6.72 13.83
N LEU A 55 7.59 6.79 13.82
CA LEU A 55 6.81 7.18 12.64
C LEU A 55 7.10 8.63 12.19
N LYS A 56 7.58 9.50 13.08
CA LYS A 56 7.99 10.87 12.69
C LYS A 56 9.31 10.85 11.93
N GLN A 57 10.20 9.91 12.24
CA GLN A 57 11.47 9.71 11.54
C GLN A 57 11.26 9.03 10.17
N GLN A 58 10.25 8.16 10.05
CA GLN A 58 9.92 7.51 8.77
C GLN A 58 9.66 8.50 7.63
N ARG A 59 9.13 9.69 7.95
CA ARG A 59 8.89 10.77 6.99
C ARG A 59 10.13 11.20 6.22
N LEU A 60 11.33 11.02 6.77
CA LEU A 60 12.57 11.44 6.12
C LEU A 60 12.89 10.61 4.87
N TRP A 61 12.38 9.39 4.79
CA TRP A 61 12.65 8.47 3.67
C TRP A 61 11.39 7.93 2.99
N SER A 62 10.20 8.14 3.60
CA SER A 62 8.92 7.72 3.03
C SER A 62 8.69 8.37 1.65
N PRO A 63 8.42 7.59 0.60
CA PRO A 63 8.15 8.11 -0.74
C PRO A 63 6.80 8.83 -0.84
N TRP A 64 5.93 8.72 0.17
CA TRP A 64 4.62 9.35 0.21
C TRP A 64 4.69 10.80 0.67
N ASP A 65 5.61 11.10 1.59
CA ASP A 65 5.68 12.41 2.25
C ASP A 65 6.11 13.55 1.33
N GLN A 66 6.79 13.26 0.23
CA GLN A 66 7.21 14.26 -0.76
C GLN A 66 6.15 14.52 -1.85
N LYS A 67 5.12 13.68 -1.95
CA LYS A 67 4.16 13.75 -3.06
C LYS A 67 3.04 14.75 -2.83
N ASP A 68 2.69 15.03 -1.58
CA ASP A 68 1.65 16.00 -1.22
C ASP A 68 2.15 16.92 -0.09
N PRO A 69 2.54 18.17 -0.43
CA PRO A 69 2.95 19.17 0.56
C PRO A 69 1.84 19.57 1.54
N ASP A 70 0.58 19.50 1.11
CA ASP A 70 -0.59 19.96 1.87
C ASP A 70 -1.24 18.84 2.71
N MET A 71 -0.66 17.64 2.68
CA MET A 71 -1.15 16.47 3.39
C MET A 71 -1.25 16.74 4.90
N LYS A 72 -2.46 16.57 5.44
CA LYS A 72 -2.71 16.67 6.87
C LYS A 72 -2.26 15.39 7.56
N ARG A 73 -1.58 15.55 8.68
CA ARG A 73 -0.98 14.44 9.42
C ARG A 73 -1.36 14.52 10.88
N THR A 74 -1.68 13.39 11.47
CA THR A 74 -1.88 13.28 12.92
C THR A 74 -1.07 12.11 13.44
N TYR A 75 -0.51 12.30 14.64
CA TYR A 75 0.20 11.26 15.36
C TYR A 75 -0.52 11.03 16.68
N SER A 76 -0.72 9.77 17.03
CA SER A 76 -1.42 9.37 18.24
C SER A 76 -0.86 8.06 18.78
N GLY A 77 -1.33 7.65 19.97
CA GLY A 77 -0.83 6.45 20.62
C GLY A 77 0.57 6.65 21.23
N ALA A 78 1.42 5.64 21.13
CA ALA A 78 2.77 5.69 21.66
C ALA A 78 3.66 6.69 20.90
N GLU A 79 4.65 7.28 21.58
CA GLU A 79 5.61 8.17 20.91
C GLU A 79 6.47 7.44 19.87
N ARG A 80 6.73 6.16 20.08
CA ARG A 80 7.46 5.24 19.21
C ARG A 80 7.15 3.79 19.53
N GLY A 81 7.51 2.90 18.62
CA GLY A 81 7.34 1.46 18.77
C GLY A 81 5.88 1.03 18.80
N VAL A 82 5.60 -0.09 19.45
CA VAL A 82 4.27 -0.73 19.43
C VAL A 82 3.17 0.23 19.91
N GLY A 83 2.11 0.37 19.11
CA GLY A 83 0.99 1.26 19.37
C GLY A 83 1.20 2.72 18.95
N ALA A 84 2.34 3.05 18.34
CA ALA A 84 2.51 4.35 17.67
C ALA A 84 1.66 4.38 16.39
N VAL A 85 0.92 5.48 16.20
CA VAL A 85 0.00 5.65 15.07
C VAL A 85 0.32 6.93 14.31
N TYR A 86 0.30 6.83 12.99
CA TYR A 86 0.40 7.93 12.03
C TYR A 86 -0.78 7.87 11.08
N ALA A 87 -1.61 8.90 11.04
CA ALA A 87 -2.69 9.00 10.06
C ALA A 87 -2.45 10.18 9.10
N TRP A 88 -2.91 10.01 7.87
CA TRP A 88 -2.81 11.01 6.83
C TRP A 88 -4.13 11.23 6.09
N ASP A 89 -4.33 12.47 5.67
CA ASP A 89 -5.37 12.89 4.74
C ASP A 89 -4.73 13.75 3.66
N GLY A 90 -4.55 13.17 2.48
CA GLY A 90 -3.96 13.81 1.31
C GLY A 90 -4.91 13.90 0.13
N ASP A 91 -4.34 14.31 -1.01
CA ASP A 91 -5.04 14.47 -2.28
C ASP A 91 -5.55 13.13 -2.89
N ARG A 92 -6.07 13.21 -4.12
CA ARG A 92 -6.58 12.02 -4.84
C ARG A 92 -5.50 10.99 -5.21
N ASN A 93 -4.23 11.36 -5.20
CA ASN A 93 -3.10 10.51 -5.59
C ASN A 93 -2.52 9.75 -4.40
N ILE A 94 -2.60 10.33 -3.19
CA ILE A 94 -2.10 9.72 -1.94
C ILE A 94 -3.25 9.10 -1.13
N GLY A 95 -4.45 9.67 -1.24
CA GLY A 95 -5.61 9.20 -0.52
C GLY A 95 -5.54 9.51 0.98
N ALA A 96 -6.23 8.71 1.77
CA ALA A 96 -6.25 8.83 3.22
C ALA A 96 -6.14 7.46 3.86
N GLY A 97 -5.52 7.40 5.04
CA GLY A 97 -5.29 6.16 5.76
C GLY A 97 -4.51 6.35 7.04
N SER A 98 -4.10 5.24 7.63
CA SER A 98 -3.30 5.20 8.84
C SER A 98 -2.29 4.06 8.84
N GLN A 99 -1.20 4.26 9.56
CA GLN A 99 -0.19 3.28 9.87
C GLN A 99 -0.07 3.13 11.38
N GLU A 100 -0.02 1.89 11.86
CA GLU A 100 0.21 1.54 13.26
C GLU A 100 1.37 0.55 13.37
N ILE A 101 2.30 0.77 14.28
CA ILE A 101 3.35 -0.21 14.59
C ILE A 101 2.76 -1.27 15.52
N THR A 102 2.77 -2.53 15.07
CA THR A 102 2.10 -3.63 15.78
C THR A 102 3.08 -4.55 16.50
N ALA A 103 4.35 -4.61 16.07
CA ALA A 103 5.38 -5.41 16.73
C ALA A 103 6.78 -4.82 16.50
N VAL A 104 7.66 -5.01 17.47
CA VAL A 104 9.04 -4.52 17.43
C VAL A 104 9.97 -5.54 18.07
N THR A 105 11.04 -5.91 17.36
CA THR A 105 12.22 -6.61 17.89
C THR A 105 13.42 -5.66 17.75
N PRO A 106 13.99 -5.17 18.87
CA PRO A 106 15.03 -4.16 18.85
C PRO A 106 16.16 -4.48 17.87
N HIS A 107 16.48 -3.49 17.02
CA HIS A 107 17.58 -3.55 16.04
C HIS A 107 17.51 -4.70 15.02
N SER A 108 16.36 -5.36 14.88
CA SER A 108 16.22 -6.51 13.95
C SER A 108 14.95 -6.45 13.12
N LYS A 109 13.79 -6.14 13.72
CA LYS A 109 12.51 -6.16 13.00
C LYS A 109 11.54 -5.12 13.53
N VAL A 110 10.82 -4.47 12.61
CA VAL A 110 9.63 -3.66 12.92
C VAL A 110 8.49 -4.12 12.02
N GLU A 111 7.30 -4.31 12.60
CA GLU A 111 6.08 -4.61 11.88
C GLU A 111 5.06 -3.50 12.06
N ALA A 112 4.36 -3.19 10.97
CA ALA A 112 3.25 -2.25 11.00
C ALA A 112 2.07 -2.76 10.20
N ARG A 113 0.89 -2.23 10.52
CA ARG A 113 -0.29 -2.29 9.68
C ARG A 113 -0.46 -0.97 8.97
N ILE A 114 -0.82 -1.01 7.69
CA ILE A 114 -1.27 0.16 6.93
C ILE A 114 -2.69 -0.10 6.44
N ASP A 115 -3.58 0.81 6.80
CA ASP A 115 -4.98 0.80 6.40
C ASP A 115 -5.26 2.03 5.54
N PHE A 116 -5.66 1.79 4.29
CA PHE A 116 -6.15 2.83 3.39
C PHE A 116 -7.68 2.93 3.53
N VAL A 117 -8.19 4.16 3.52
CA VAL A 117 -9.62 4.49 3.60
C VAL A 117 -10.11 5.09 2.28
N ARG A 118 -9.28 5.94 1.64
CA ARG A 118 -9.60 6.55 0.34
C ARG A 118 -8.41 6.39 -0.63
N PRO A 119 -8.68 6.23 -1.95
CA PRO A 119 -9.99 6.13 -2.60
C PRO A 119 -10.65 4.75 -2.46
N PHE A 120 -9.90 3.72 -2.09
CA PHE A 120 -10.39 2.36 -1.87
C PHE A 120 -9.86 1.84 -0.53
N GLU A 121 -10.71 1.10 0.18
CA GLU A 121 -10.32 0.45 1.42
C GLU A 121 -9.31 -0.67 1.15
N ALA A 122 -8.22 -0.70 1.92
CA ALA A 122 -7.22 -1.77 1.84
C ALA A 122 -6.45 -1.93 3.15
N HIS A 123 -6.28 -3.17 3.60
CA HIS A 123 -5.54 -3.52 4.81
C HIS A 123 -4.27 -4.26 4.45
N ASN A 124 -3.12 -3.73 4.86
CA ASN A 124 -1.81 -4.25 4.51
C ASN A 124 -0.95 -4.44 5.76
N ARG A 125 -0.08 -5.45 5.72
CA ARG A 125 0.98 -5.64 6.71
C ARG A 125 2.33 -5.30 6.08
N ILE A 126 3.15 -4.59 6.84
CA ILE A 126 4.49 -4.19 6.46
C ILE A 126 5.47 -4.74 7.47
N GLU A 127 6.60 -5.24 6.96
CA GLU A 127 7.71 -5.70 7.78
C GLU A 127 8.99 -5.04 7.27
N TRP A 128 9.74 -4.44 8.18
CA TRP A 128 11.11 -4.00 7.95
C TRP A 128 12.05 -4.92 8.70
N LEU A 129 13.04 -5.47 7.98
CA LEU A 129 14.11 -6.32 8.52
C LEU A 129 15.44 -5.59 8.38
N LEU A 130 16.25 -5.60 9.44
CA LEU A 130 17.59 -5.01 9.50
C LEU A 130 18.68 -6.08 9.49
#